data_AF-A0A7S4NM29-F1
#
_entry.id   AF-A0A7S4NM29-F1
#
_cell.length_a   1.000
_cell.length_b   1.000
_cell.length_c   1.000
_cell.angle_alpha   90.00
_cell.angle_beta   90.00
_cell.angle_gamma   90.00
#
_symmetry.space_group_name_H-M   'P 1'
#
loop_
_entity.id
_entity.type
_entity.pdbx_description
1 polymer ?
#
loop_
_entity_poly.entity_id
_entity_poly.type
_entity_poly.pdbx_seq_one_letter_code
_entity_poly.pdbx_strand_id
1 'polypeptide(L)'
;DDLKSQKLQKTRFTARSIPIMMTCHADIDSIIKTLRPIKELCFPEKGGEFSIHYKHRCNHISTEIVHNAVKNEVGRAHSFVYKTPFRDDHLFIIIEVFMKTAGISIVTNYEKYDQFNLRKATSF
;
A
#
# COMPACT_ATOMS: atom_id res chain seq x y z
N ASP A 1 7.59 15.51 2.24
CA ASP A 1 7.26 16.96 2.23
C ASP A 1 7.78 17.74 1.02
N ASP A 2 8.90 17.36 0.40
CA ASP A 2 9.50 18.11 -0.72
C ASP A 2 8.61 18.33 -1.96
N LEU A 3 7.76 17.37 -2.32
CA LEU A 3 6.83 17.51 -3.46
C LEU A 3 5.75 18.58 -3.20
N LYS A 4 5.29 18.69 -1.95
CA LYS A 4 4.33 19.70 -1.52
C LYS A 4 4.99 21.07 -1.36
N SER A 5 6.22 21.11 -0.85
CA SER A 5 6.91 22.37 -0.57
C SER A 5 7.50 23.02 -1.81
N GLN A 6 8.07 22.24 -2.74
CA GLN A 6 8.77 22.79 -3.92
C GLN A 6 7.88 22.98 -5.14
N LYS A 7 6.71 22.31 -5.22
CA LYS A 7 5.76 22.37 -6.36
C LYS A 7 6.37 22.13 -7.76
N LEU A 8 7.60 21.61 -7.84
CA LEU A 8 8.33 21.43 -9.09
C LEU A 8 8.34 19.95 -9.48
N GLN A 9 7.58 19.59 -10.51
CA GLN A 9 7.70 18.29 -11.15
C GLN A 9 9.02 18.26 -11.94
N LYS A 10 10.11 17.82 -11.32
CA LYS A 10 11.43 17.69 -11.99
C LYS A 10 11.51 16.50 -12.95
N THR A 11 10.51 15.63 -12.97
CA THR A 11 10.46 14.42 -13.81
C THR A 11 9.41 14.53 -14.91
N ARG A 12 9.85 14.90 -16.13
CA ARG A 12 8.98 15.16 -17.30
C ARG A 12 8.08 13.99 -17.72
N PHE A 13 8.46 12.74 -17.39
CA PHE A 13 7.78 11.53 -17.86
C PHE A 13 7.16 10.66 -16.75
N THR A 14 7.31 11.02 -15.47
CA THR A 14 6.78 10.21 -14.35
C THR A 14 5.35 10.64 -14.01
N ALA A 15 4.39 9.71 -14.11
CA ALA A 15 2.98 10.01 -13.83
C ALA A 15 2.55 9.70 -12.38
N ARG A 16 3.16 8.69 -11.73
CA ARG A 16 2.82 8.25 -10.37
C ARG A 16 4.08 7.78 -9.65
N SER A 17 4.20 8.08 -8.37
CA SER A 17 5.23 7.52 -7.47
C SER A 17 4.57 6.55 -6.49
N ILE A 18 4.97 5.28 -6.44
CA ILE A 18 4.41 4.36 -5.44
C ILE A 18 5.42 4.24 -4.30
N PRO A 19 5.06 4.62 -3.06
CA PRO A 19 5.96 4.37 -1.94
C PRO A 19 6.10 2.86 -1.76
N ILE A 20 7.34 2.36 -1.73
CA ILE A 20 7.68 0.95 -1.45
C ILE A 20 8.55 0.92 -0.20
N MET A 21 8.11 0.21 0.85
CA MET A 21 8.87 0.03 2.09
C MET A 21 9.75 -1.23 2.03
N MET A 22 9.21 -2.32 1.50
CA MET A 22 9.95 -3.56 1.29
C MET A 22 9.56 -4.24 -0.02
N THR A 23 10.45 -5.08 -0.53
CA THR A 23 10.22 -5.89 -1.73
C THR A 23 10.43 -7.36 -1.44
N CYS A 24 9.67 -8.23 -2.10
CA CYS A 24 9.79 -9.68 -1.99
C CYS A 24 9.49 -10.38 -3.32
N HIS A 25 9.62 -11.71 -3.36
CA HIS A 25 9.14 -12.48 -4.50
C HIS A 25 7.60 -12.37 -4.60
N ALA A 26 7.08 -12.38 -5.82
CA ALA A 26 5.66 -12.19 -6.11
C ALA A 26 4.85 -13.49 -5.92
N ASP A 27 4.92 -14.06 -4.73
CA ASP A 27 4.13 -15.20 -4.25
C ASP A 27 3.48 -14.87 -2.90
N ILE A 28 2.43 -15.60 -2.53
CA ILE A 28 1.64 -15.30 -1.32
C ILE A 28 2.47 -15.43 -0.04
N ASP A 29 3.30 -16.47 0.07
CA ASP A 29 4.07 -16.74 1.29
C ASP A 29 5.11 -15.65 1.52
N SER A 30 5.81 -15.24 0.47
CA SER A 30 6.76 -14.13 0.49
C SER A 30 6.08 -12.81 0.85
N ILE A 31 4.90 -12.53 0.29
CA ILE A 31 4.14 -11.31 0.58
C ILE A 31 3.77 -11.25 2.07
N ILE A 32 3.20 -12.33 2.62
CA ILE A 32 2.76 -12.37 4.02
C ILE A 32 3.96 -12.33 4.97
N LYS A 33 5.03 -13.06 4.68
CA LYS A 33 6.27 -13.03 5.46
C LYS A 33 6.87 -11.62 5.52
N THR A 34 6.84 -10.90 4.40
CA THR A 34 7.36 -9.53 4.29
C THR A 34 6.44 -8.51 4.95
N LEU A 35 5.12 -8.74 4.94
CA LEU A 35 4.14 -7.85 5.57
C LEU A 35 4.28 -7.81 7.10
N ARG A 36 4.63 -8.93 7.74
CA ARG A 36 4.74 -9.04 9.22
C ARG A 36 5.58 -7.94 9.88
N PRO A 37 6.87 -7.75 9.52
CA PRO A 37 7.68 -6.72 10.15
C PRO A 37 7.19 -5.29 9.87
N ILE A 38 6.62 -5.04 8.68
CA ILE A 38 6.07 -3.72 8.33
C ILE A 38 4.81 -3.44 9.15
N LYS A 39 3.96 -4.46 9.34
CA LYS A 39 2.77 -4.39 10.17
C LYS A 39 3.13 -4.03 11.60
N GLU A 40 4.10 -4.72 12.20
CA GLU A 40 4.56 -4.45 13.57
C GLU A 40 5.09 -3.01 13.74
N LEU A 41 5.72 -2.45 12.71
CA LEU A 41 6.22 -1.07 12.75
C LEU A 41 5.12 -0.02 12.55
N CYS A 42 4.13 -0.30 11.70
CA CYS A 42 3.16 0.71 11.24
C CYS A 42 1.79 0.62 11.91
N PHE A 43 1.39 -0.54 12.40
CA PHE A 43 0.06 -0.73 13.01
C PHE A 43 0.11 -0.38 14.50
N PRO A 44 -0.74 0.55 14.98
CA PRO A 44 -0.81 0.88 16.40
C PRO A 44 -1.41 -0.29 17.21
N GLU A 45 -0.95 -0.47 18.44
CA GLU A 45 -1.39 -1.58 19.33
C GLU A 45 -2.89 -1.51 19.68
N LYS A 46 -3.48 -0.32 19.67
CA LYS A 46 -4.89 -0.07 20.06
C LYS A 46 -5.94 -0.55 19.04
N GLY A 47 -5.52 -1.18 17.94
CA GLY A 47 -6.41 -1.56 16.86
C GLY A 47 -6.84 -0.39 15.98
N GLY A 48 -7.63 -0.68 14.94
CA GLY A 48 -8.09 0.33 13.99
C GLY A 48 -8.69 -0.24 12.71
N GLU A 49 -8.84 0.62 11.71
CA GLU A 49 -9.38 0.24 10.40
C GLU A 49 -8.27 0.23 9.35
N PHE A 50 -8.35 -0.75 8.43
CA PHE A 50 -7.39 -0.84 7.33
C PHE A 50 -8.07 -1.21 6.02
N SER A 51 -7.38 -0.91 4.93
CA SER A 51 -7.81 -1.23 3.57
C SER A 51 -6.61 -1.76 2.77
N ILE A 52 -6.90 -2.54 1.72
CA ILE A 52 -5.89 -3.19 0.89
C ILE A 52 -5.99 -2.63 -0.53
N HIS A 53 -4.87 -2.18 -1.07
CA HIS A 53 -4.71 -1.80 -2.47
C HIS A 53 -3.76 -2.76 -3.16
N TYR A 54 -4.32 -3.79 -3.77
CA TYR A 54 -3.57 -4.73 -4.58
C TYR A 54 -3.63 -4.34 -6.06
N LYS A 55 -2.45 -4.24 -6.69
CA LYS A 55 -2.31 -4.12 -8.14
C LYS A 55 -1.29 -5.14 -8.62
N HIS A 56 -1.56 -5.75 -9.76
CA HIS A 56 -0.63 -6.66 -10.40
C HIS A 56 -0.46 -6.32 -11.88
N ARG A 57 0.77 -6.51 -12.37
CA ARG A 57 1.09 -6.52 -13.80
C ARG A 57 1.71 -7.87 -14.13
N CYS A 58 1.11 -8.56 -15.10
CA CYS A 58 1.64 -9.82 -15.63
C CYS A 58 1.88 -10.91 -14.55
N ASN A 59 1.02 -10.98 -13.52
CA ASN A 59 0.98 -12.07 -12.55
C ASN A 59 -0.42 -12.71 -12.53
N HIS A 60 -0.47 -14.02 -12.24
CA HIS A 60 -1.66 -14.86 -12.19
C HIS A 60 -2.27 -14.99 -10.78
N ILE A 61 -1.63 -14.43 -9.74
CA ILE A 61 -2.18 -14.48 -8.38
C ILE A 61 -3.47 -13.66 -8.32
N SER A 62 -4.56 -14.31 -7.93
CA SER A 62 -5.86 -13.66 -7.85
C SER A 62 -5.90 -12.61 -6.73
N THR A 63 -6.57 -11.49 -7.01
CA THR A 63 -6.82 -10.42 -6.04
C THR A 63 -7.50 -10.94 -4.77
N GLU A 64 -8.44 -11.88 -4.93
CA GLU A 64 -9.17 -12.47 -3.80
C GLU A 64 -8.25 -13.24 -2.85
N ILE A 65 -7.33 -14.06 -3.38
CA ILE A 65 -6.39 -14.83 -2.55
C ILE A 65 -5.49 -13.86 -1.76
N VAL A 66 -4.95 -12.82 -2.41
CA VAL A 66 -4.13 -11.80 -1.73
C VAL A 66 -4.92 -11.09 -0.65
N HIS A 67 -6.13 -10.62 -0.96
CA HIS A 67 -6.98 -9.93 0.01
C HIS A 67 -7.30 -10.81 1.22
N ASN A 68 -7.67 -12.07 1.00
CA ASN A 68 -7.99 -12.99 2.09
C ASN A 68 -6.76 -13.31 2.95
N ALA A 69 -5.61 -13.56 2.33
CA ALA A 69 -4.36 -13.83 3.06
C ALA A 69 -3.94 -12.62 3.92
N VAL A 70 -3.98 -11.41 3.36
CA VAL A 70 -3.62 -10.18 4.08
C VAL A 70 -4.62 -9.86 5.19
N LYS A 71 -5.94 -10.02 4.94
CA LYS A 71 -6.96 -9.85 5.98
C LYS A 71 -6.75 -10.81 7.13
N ASN A 72 -6.43 -12.06 6.86
CA ASN A 72 -6.16 -13.06 7.90
C ASN A 72 -4.90 -12.73 8.70
N GLU A 73 -3.82 -12.29 8.05
CA GLU A 73 -2.57 -11.92 8.73
C GLU A 73 -2.73 -10.64 9.58
N VAL A 74 -3.49 -9.66 9.10
CA VAL A 74 -3.71 -8.38 9.81
C VAL A 74 -4.78 -8.53 10.88
N GLY A 75 -5.92 -9.15 10.56
CA GLY A 75 -7.05 -9.31 11.48
C GLY A 75 -6.75 -10.23 12.68
N ARG A 76 -5.73 -11.11 12.57
CA ARG A 76 -5.23 -11.88 13.73
C ARG A 76 -4.52 -11.00 14.77
N ALA A 77 -4.06 -9.81 14.39
CA ALA A 77 -3.39 -8.88 15.29
C ALA A 77 -4.36 -7.76 15.69
N HIS A 78 -4.59 -7.59 17.00
CA HIS A 78 -5.11 -6.36 17.62
C HIS A 78 -6.36 -5.74 16.97
N SER A 79 -7.47 -6.47 16.88
CA SER A 79 -8.80 -5.89 16.60
C SER A 79 -8.89 -5.01 15.34
N PHE A 80 -8.06 -5.28 14.32
CA PHE A 80 -8.09 -4.50 13.08
C PHE A 80 -9.24 -4.97 12.17
N VAL A 81 -10.06 -4.02 11.73
CA VAL A 81 -11.22 -4.28 10.87
C VAL A 81 -10.93 -3.83 9.45
N TYR A 82 -11.10 -4.74 8.50
CA TYR A 82 -11.02 -4.41 7.08
C TYR A 82 -12.24 -3.56 6.66
N LYS A 83 -12.00 -2.41 6.01
CA LYS A 83 -13.06 -1.49 5.57
C LYS A 83 -12.93 -1.09 4.11
N THR A 84 -14.08 -0.99 3.44
CA THR A 84 -14.26 -0.46 2.09
C THR A 84 -15.63 0.26 2.00
N PRO A 85 -15.74 1.45 1.38
CA PRO A 85 -14.69 2.20 0.69
C PRO A 85 -13.64 2.77 1.65
N PHE A 86 -12.51 3.20 1.11
CA PHE A 86 -11.42 3.76 1.90
C PHE A 86 -11.75 5.15 2.43
N ARG A 87 -11.19 5.51 3.59
CA ARG A 87 -11.25 6.86 4.17
C ARG A 87 -9.84 7.30 4.57
N ASP A 88 -9.63 8.60 4.69
CA ASP A 88 -8.30 9.21 4.91
C ASP A 88 -7.60 8.76 6.20
N ASP A 89 -8.36 8.35 7.21
CA ASP A 89 -7.88 7.90 8.52
C ASP A 89 -7.53 6.40 8.58
N HIS A 90 -7.74 5.64 7.49
CA HIS A 90 -7.41 4.23 7.44
C HIS A 90 -5.91 3.99 7.16
N LEU A 91 -5.38 2.91 7.71
CA LEU A 91 -4.12 2.35 7.22
C LEU A 91 -4.33 1.69 5.85
N PHE A 92 -3.50 2.05 4.89
CA PHE A 92 -3.55 1.57 3.53
C PHE A 92 -2.37 0.63 3.26
N ILE A 93 -2.67 -0.64 3.07
CA ILE A 93 -1.68 -1.64 2.67
C ILE A 93 -1.62 -1.66 1.15
N ILE A 94 -0.53 -1.16 0.58
CA ILE A 94 -0.27 -1.16 -0.85
C ILE A 94 0.57 -2.39 -1.16
N ILE A 95 0.10 -3.20 -2.11
CA ILE A 95 0.84 -4.33 -2.66
C ILE A 95 0.82 -4.18 -4.18
N GLU A 96 1.97 -3.87 -4.75
CA GLU A 96 2.12 -3.80 -6.21
C GLU A 96 3.06 -4.89 -6.71
N VAL A 97 2.53 -5.73 -7.60
CA VAL A 97 3.31 -6.78 -8.26
C VAL A 97 3.78 -6.31 -9.63
N PHE A 98 5.09 -6.42 -9.85
CA PHE A 98 5.76 -6.16 -11.10
C PHE A 98 6.62 -7.36 -11.46
N MET A 99 6.22 -8.11 -12.49
CA MET A 99 6.90 -9.33 -12.92
C MET A 99 7.00 -10.35 -11.76
N LYS A 100 8.21 -10.69 -11.34
CA LYS A 100 8.50 -11.65 -10.26
C LYS A 100 8.70 -11.00 -8.89
N THR A 101 8.48 -9.69 -8.78
CA THR A 101 8.71 -8.93 -7.54
C THR A 101 7.41 -8.28 -7.08
N ALA A 102 7.16 -8.31 -5.78
CA ALA A 102 6.09 -7.54 -5.13
C ALA A 102 6.72 -6.46 -4.26
N GLY A 103 6.23 -5.23 -4.39
CA GLY A 103 6.53 -4.13 -3.49
C GLY A 103 5.38 -3.93 -2.49
N ILE A 104 5.71 -3.74 -1.22
CA ILE A 104 4.76 -3.61 -0.12
C ILE A 104 5.02 -2.32 0.65
N SER A 105 3.94 -1.61 1.00
CA SER A 105 3.97 -0.43 1.87
C SER A 105 2.71 -0.32 2.72
N ILE A 106 2.85 0.31 3.88
CA ILE A 106 1.72 0.72 4.71
C ILE A 106 1.77 2.24 4.83
N VAL A 107 0.68 2.91 4.42
CA VAL A 107 0.60 4.38 4.39
C VAL A 107 -0.70 4.87 5.02
N THR A 108 -0.73 6.14 5.42
CA THR A 108 -1.96 6.86 5.79
C THR A 108 -2.25 7.94 4.75
N ASN A 109 -3.47 8.51 4.76
CA ASN A 109 -3.86 9.62 3.88
C ASN A 109 -3.72 9.31 2.37
N TYR A 110 -4.03 8.08 1.95
CA TYR A 110 -3.85 7.63 0.56
C TYR A 110 -4.64 8.47 -0.46
N GLU A 111 -5.85 8.91 -0.08
CA GLU A 111 -6.71 9.74 -0.93
C GLU A 111 -6.18 11.18 -1.04
N LYS A 112 -5.72 11.76 0.08
CA LYS A 112 -5.03 13.07 0.09
C LYS A 112 -3.84 13.17 -0.88
N TYR A 113 -3.19 12.05 -1.20
CA TYR A 113 -2.10 12.01 -2.18
C TYR A 113 -2.55 11.65 -3.60
N ASP A 114 -3.85 11.61 -3.89
CA ASP A 114 -4.47 11.14 -5.15
C ASP A 114 -3.82 9.85 -5.68
N GLN A 115 -3.69 8.84 -4.81
CA GLN A 115 -3.00 7.60 -5.19
C GLN A 115 -1.57 7.85 -5.69
N PHE A 116 -0.94 8.88 -5.13
CA PHE A 116 0.38 9.38 -5.46
C PHE A 116 0.56 9.82 -6.92
N ASN A 117 -0.51 10.37 -7.51
CA ASN A 117 -0.44 10.97 -8.83
C ASN A 117 0.35 12.27 -8.77
N LEU A 118 1.56 12.26 -9.37
CA LEU A 118 2.45 13.40 -9.33
C LEU A 118 1.92 14.59 -10.13
N ARG A 119 1.15 14.35 -11.20
CA ARG A 119 0.59 15.42 -12.05
C ARG A 119 -0.49 16.22 -11.32
N LYS A 120 -1.33 15.53 -10.56
CA LYS A 120 -2.36 16.17 -9.73
C LYS A 120 -1.77 16.76 -8.46
N ALA A 121 -0.75 16.13 -7.86
CA ALA A 121 -0.08 16.66 -6.67
C ALA A 121 0.59 18.03 -6.89
N THR A 122 0.98 18.37 -8.13
CA THR A 122 1.52 19.68 -8.50
C THR A 122 0.49 20.67 -9.05
N SER A 123 -0.77 20.26 -9.25
CA SER A 123 -1.83 21.10 -9.81
C SER A 123 -2.77 21.56 -8.68
N PHE A 124 -2.36 22.60 -7.95
CA PHE A 124 -3.18 23.33 -6.97
C PHE A 124 -2.92 24.82 -7.07
#